data_AF-A0A954ZE38-F1
#
_entry.id   AF-A0A954ZE38-F1
#
_cell.length_a   1.000
_cell.length_b   1.000
_cell.length_c   1.000
_cell.angle_alpha   90.00
_cell.angle_beta   90.00
_cell.angle_gamma   90.00
#
_symmetry.space_group_name_H-M   'P 1'
#
loop_
_entity.id
_entity.type
_entity.pdbx_description
1 polymer ?
#
loop_
_entity_poly.entity_id
_entity_poly.type
_entity_poly.pdbx_seq_one_letter_code
_entity_poly.pdbx_strand_id
1 'polypeptide(L)'
;DGSIPVSFAAQRDWLNQAGSEEMSTVADWSDVVTLPNILTAPDGDRESDRLLMTILFIEAGRYREAQDELRVLLGVHPDDPSLWILQGHSWAGLGELSLADECYSMSTALAPNIAFAWFQRGRGRMDQGRYAEASNDFTRACELQPSFMEAWLNHAICLRKTNRHSDAELVLTHAIELPDVREIPVRAYFLRSDSRAKTGDEQGALADREYALSITPTDEHSWIARGNALVAQDAKAALACFDQALQLNPHSTQAAQNALYVLIEELQQLDVAKIRLLSLVHTRPRDAMARATLSVVLARMGERDGALEQVDALLSLKPTPRQTYQAASALAITGRSHRSDFERAIQLVATAFRLEPELVSLAERDPDMAALRGNPEYHQMVGAVRTLQSK
;
A
#
# COMPACT_ATOMS: atom_id res chain seq x y z
N ASP A 1 15.23 0.13 41.91
CA ASP A 1 15.68 1.53 41.87
C ASP A 1 16.84 1.70 40.93
N GLY A 2 16.64 2.50 39.86
CA GLY A 2 17.70 2.83 38.91
C GLY A 2 17.30 2.74 37.43
N SER A 3 16.07 3.07 37.05
CA SER A 3 15.79 3.45 35.66
C SER A 3 16.22 4.90 35.48
N ILE A 4 17.37 5.11 34.84
CA ILE A 4 17.84 6.44 34.45
C ILE A 4 16.87 6.97 33.38
N PRO A 5 16.20 8.12 33.57
CA PRO A 5 15.41 8.73 32.51
C PRO A 5 16.38 9.20 31.43
N VAL A 6 16.30 8.59 30.25
CA VAL A 6 17.03 9.08 29.07
C VAL A 6 16.28 10.34 28.64
N SER A 7 16.87 11.51 28.87
CA SER A 7 16.19 12.79 28.65
C SER A 7 15.70 12.94 27.20
N PHE A 8 14.65 13.74 27.02
CA PHE A 8 14.14 14.14 25.70
C PHE A 8 15.24 14.61 24.74
N ALA A 9 16.29 15.25 25.25
CA ALA A 9 17.46 15.65 24.47
C ALA A 9 18.28 14.45 23.97
N ALA A 10 18.46 13.40 24.79
CA ALA A 10 19.18 12.18 24.39
C ALA A 10 18.36 11.28 23.44
N GLN A 11 17.03 11.29 23.55
CA GLN A 11 16.14 10.62 22.59
C GLN A 11 16.03 11.39 21.27
N ARG A 12 16.00 12.73 21.31
CA ARG A 12 16.08 13.59 20.12
C ARG A 12 17.46 13.52 19.45
N ASP A 13 18.53 13.42 20.23
CA ASP A 13 19.87 13.19 19.70
C ASP A 13 20.03 11.76 19.15
N TRP A 14 19.34 10.77 19.71
CA TRP A 14 19.22 9.44 19.09
C TRP A 14 18.44 9.50 17.77
N LEU A 15 17.33 10.25 17.70
CA LEU A 15 16.58 10.50 16.45
C LEU A 15 17.42 11.26 15.41
N ASN A 16 18.22 12.24 15.83
CA ASN A 16 19.12 12.99 14.97
C ASN A 16 20.37 12.20 14.57
N GLN A 17 20.84 11.25 15.39
CA GLN A 17 21.96 10.35 15.07
C GLN A 17 21.52 9.14 14.24
N ALA A 18 20.28 8.67 14.40
CA ALA A 18 19.64 7.70 13.51
C ALA A 18 19.19 8.35 12.18
N GLY A 19 19.09 9.67 12.15
CA GLY A 19 18.77 10.47 10.97
C GLY A 19 20.00 11.02 10.25
N SER A 20 20.58 10.23 9.34
CA SER A 20 21.19 10.83 8.15
C SER A 20 20.96 10.10 6.84
N GLU A 21 20.41 8.87 6.81
CA GLU A 21 20.12 8.20 5.52
C GLU A 21 18.84 7.33 5.47
N GLU A 22 18.07 7.15 6.57
CA GLU A 22 17.00 6.11 6.62
C GLU A 22 15.57 6.59 6.99
N MET A 23 15.29 7.88 7.17
CA MET A 23 13.94 8.38 7.54
C MET A 23 13.29 9.24 6.45
N SER A 24 13.14 8.73 5.24
CA SER A 24 12.46 9.44 4.15
C SER A 24 11.00 9.05 3.95
N THR A 25 10.40 8.27 4.86
CA THR A 25 8.93 8.06 4.91
C THR A 25 8.33 8.19 6.29
N VAL A 26 8.61 9.33 6.89
CA VAL A 26 7.72 9.85 7.92
C VAL A 26 6.38 10.12 7.23
N ALA A 27 5.37 9.27 7.46
CA ALA A 27 4.00 9.75 7.41
C ALA A 27 4.01 10.97 8.33
N ASP A 28 3.85 12.17 7.77
CA ASP A 28 4.27 13.42 8.42
C ASP A 28 3.56 13.62 9.77
N TRP A 29 4.10 12.99 10.81
CA TRP A 29 3.58 13.06 12.18
C TRP A 29 3.80 14.45 12.73
N SER A 30 4.55 15.33 12.05
CA SER A 30 4.60 16.74 12.40
C SER A 30 3.22 17.39 12.36
N ASP A 31 2.31 16.92 11.49
CA ASP A 31 0.92 17.38 11.48
C ASP A 31 0.11 16.86 12.68
N VAL A 32 0.40 15.65 13.18
CA VAL A 32 -0.16 15.13 14.44
C VAL A 32 0.44 15.89 15.64
N VAL A 33 1.73 16.23 15.56
CA VAL A 33 2.51 16.98 16.55
C VAL A 33 2.36 18.51 16.38
N THR A 34 1.42 18.97 15.55
CA THR A 34 0.99 20.39 15.49
C THR A 34 -0.49 20.59 15.79
N LEU A 35 -1.23 19.54 16.13
CA LEU A 35 -2.61 19.66 16.60
C LEU A 35 -2.64 20.49 17.91
N PRO A 36 -3.60 21.42 18.10
CA PRO A 36 -3.53 22.45 19.14
C PRO A 36 -3.57 21.97 20.60
N ASN A 37 -3.54 20.66 20.87
CA ASN A 37 -3.68 20.05 22.19
C ASN A 37 -2.69 18.89 22.45
N ILE A 38 -1.57 18.79 21.72
CA ILE A 38 -0.48 17.93 22.23
C ILE A 38 -0.16 18.43 23.61
N LEU A 39 -0.04 17.50 24.56
CA LEU A 39 0.44 17.66 25.92
C LEU A 39 1.43 18.84 26.10
N THR A 40 0.92 20.08 26.14
CA THR A 40 1.67 21.28 26.48
C THR A 40 1.21 21.65 27.87
N ALA A 41 1.62 20.87 28.87
CA ALA A 41 1.27 21.14 30.25
C ALA A 41 2.21 20.38 31.24
N PRO A 42 2.27 20.77 32.52
CA PRO A 42 3.50 21.23 33.17
C PRO A 42 4.20 20.15 34.02
N ASP A 43 3.86 18.87 33.82
CA ASP A 43 4.33 17.70 34.59
C ASP A 43 5.03 16.67 33.67
N GLY A 44 5.68 17.17 32.61
CA GLY A 44 5.99 16.43 31.37
C GLY A 44 7.31 15.69 31.29
N ASP A 45 7.38 14.48 31.86
CA ASP A 45 8.35 13.46 31.40
C ASP A 45 7.59 12.20 30.93
N ARG A 46 6.73 11.63 31.78
CA ARG A 46 6.18 10.29 31.54
C ARG A 46 5.12 10.20 30.43
N GLU A 47 4.23 11.18 30.29
CA GLU A 47 3.17 11.13 29.26
C GLU A 47 3.72 11.46 27.88
N SER A 48 4.60 12.47 27.79
CA SER A 48 5.35 12.81 26.59
C SER A 48 6.24 11.65 26.14
N ASP A 49 6.92 10.96 27.07
CA ASP A 49 7.67 9.73 26.78
C ASP A 49 6.77 8.65 26.17
N ARG A 50 5.57 8.44 26.73
CA ARG A 50 4.62 7.45 26.20
C ARG A 50 4.10 7.82 24.82
N LEU A 51 3.82 9.10 24.59
CA LEU A 51 3.40 9.59 23.27
C LEU A 51 4.51 9.35 22.23
N LEU A 52 5.75 9.69 22.57
CA LEU A 52 6.89 9.44 21.70
C LEU A 52 7.08 7.93 21.45
N MET A 53 7.03 7.11 22.50
CA MET A 53 7.12 5.65 22.38
C MET A 53 6.00 5.07 21.51
N THR A 54 4.79 5.63 21.61
CA THR A 54 3.66 5.25 20.75
C THR A 54 3.99 5.50 19.28
N ILE A 55 4.48 6.70 18.95
CA ILE A 55 4.84 7.07 17.57
C ILE A 55 5.94 6.12 17.06
N LEU A 56 6.99 5.90 17.85
CA LEU A 56 8.08 4.98 17.51
C LEU A 56 7.61 3.55 17.31
N PHE A 57 6.67 3.07 18.13
CA PHE A 57 6.08 1.74 17.93
C PHE A 57 5.28 1.66 16.64
N ILE A 58 4.50 2.69 16.29
CA ILE A 58 3.76 2.74 15.02
C ILE A 58 4.73 2.73 13.84
N GLU A 59 5.77 3.57 13.88
CA GLU A 59 6.81 3.61 12.83
C GLU A 59 7.54 2.27 12.67
N ALA A 60 7.79 1.58 13.78
CA ALA A 60 8.38 0.23 13.77
C ALA A 60 7.38 -0.88 13.39
N GLY A 61 6.11 -0.57 13.09
CA GLY A 61 5.06 -1.55 12.80
C GLY A 61 4.64 -2.38 14.02
N ARG A 62 5.04 -1.98 15.23
CA ARG A 62 4.74 -2.60 16.53
C ARG A 62 3.41 -2.08 17.07
N TYR A 63 2.35 -2.27 16.28
CA TYR A 63 1.04 -1.68 16.54
C TYR A 63 0.38 -2.17 17.83
N ARG A 64 0.69 -3.39 18.30
CA ARG A 64 0.15 -3.90 19.59
C ARG A 64 0.76 -3.16 20.77
N GLU A 65 2.06 -2.92 20.75
CA GLU A 65 2.71 -2.13 21.79
C GLU A 65 2.25 -0.66 21.78
N ALA A 66 2.03 -0.09 20.59
CA ALA A 66 1.43 1.25 20.46
C ALA A 66 0.04 1.33 21.12
N GLN A 67 -0.82 0.31 20.91
CA GLN A 67 -2.15 0.22 21.52
C GLN A 67 -2.09 0.17 23.06
N ASP A 68 -1.08 -0.50 23.63
CA ASP A 68 -0.93 -0.59 25.08
C ASP A 68 -0.59 0.77 25.71
N GLU A 69 0.23 1.56 25.04
CA GLU A 69 0.58 2.93 25.45
C GLU A 69 -0.61 3.88 25.25
N LEU A 70 -1.28 3.79 24.10
CA LEU A 70 -2.45 4.62 23.77
C LEU A 70 -3.63 4.38 24.72
N ARG A 71 -3.83 3.15 25.19
CA ARG A 71 -4.84 2.84 26.20
C ARG A 71 -4.60 3.60 27.51
N VAL A 72 -3.35 3.80 27.91
CA VAL A 72 -3.01 4.60 29.11
C VAL A 72 -3.24 6.08 28.81
N LEU A 73 -2.74 6.58 27.68
CA LEU A 73 -2.85 7.99 27.29
C LEU A 73 -4.32 8.41 27.15
N LEU A 74 -5.14 7.63 26.44
CA LEU A 74 -6.59 7.88 26.28
C LEU A 74 -7.37 7.72 27.58
N GLY A 75 -6.85 6.99 28.56
CA GLY A 75 -7.45 6.91 29.90
C GLY A 75 -7.32 8.20 30.70
N VAL A 76 -6.30 9.02 30.39
CA VAL A 76 -6.05 10.32 31.02
C VAL A 76 -6.62 11.46 30.17
N HIS A 77 -6.39 11.43 28.86
CA HIS A 77 -6.76 12.47 27.89
C HIS A 77 -7.71 11.90 26.81
N PRO A 78 -8.95 11.51 27.17
CA PRO A 78 -9.88 10.91 26.22
C PRO A 78 -10.40 11.88 25.15
N ASP A 79 -10.17 13.19 25.32
CA ASP A 79 -10.60 14.27 24.44
C ASP A 79 -9.49 14.80 23.52
N ASP A 80 -8.28 14.22 23.56
CA ASP A 80 -7.20 14.58 22.62
C ASP A 80 -7.43 13.91 21.25
N PRO A 81 -7.78 14.68 20.20
CA PRO A 81 -8.03 14.13 18.86
C PRO A 81 -6.81 13.44 18.24
N SER A 82 -5.59 13.82 18.66
CA SER A 82 -4.31 13.29 18.15
C SER A 82 -4.11 11.85 18.58
N LEU A 83 -4.45 11.53 19.84
CA LEU A 83 -4.39 10.17 20.37
C LEU A 83 -5.38 9.25 19.64
N TRP A 84 -6.56 9.75 19.29
CA TRP A 84 -7.52 9.00 18.48
C TRP A 84 -7.02 8.73 17.06
N ILE A 85 -6.24 9.65 16.45
CA ILE A 85 -5.59 9.38 15.16
C ILE A 85 -4.53 8.28 15.30
N LEU A 86 -3.67 8.36 16.33
CA LEU A 86 -2.63 7.35 16.59
C LEU A 86 -3.23 5.96 16.88
N GLN A 87 -4.36 5.94 17.60
CA GLN A 87 -5.14 4.74 17.87
C GLN A 87 -5.76 4.18 16.59
N GLY A 88 -6.32 5.03 15.74
CA GLY A 88 -6.82 4.64 14.42
C GLY A 88 -5.75 4.02 13.54
N HIS A 89 -4.56 4.63 13.48
CA HIS A 89 -3.42 4.09 12.72
C HIS A 89 -2.95 2.75 13.26
N SER A 90 -2.90 2.61 14.59
CA SER A 90 -2.51 1.34 15.22
C SER A 90 -3.51 0.23 14.91
N TRP A 91 -4.82 0.51 14.92
CA TRP A 91 -5.84 -0.46 14.50
C TRP A 91 -5.75 -0.81 13.01
N ALA A 92 -5.54 0.19 12.15
CA ALA A 92 -5.36 -0.02 10.72
C ALA A 92 -4.15 -0.92 10.43
N GLY A 93 -3.02 -0.69 11.11
CA GLY A 93 -1.82 -1.52 11.03
C GLY A 93 -2.03 -2.97 11.50
N LEU A 94 -3.01 -3.21 12.38
CA LEU A 94 -3.45 -4.55 12.79
C LEU A 94 -4.46 -5.20 11.83
N GLY A 95 -4.89 -4.48 10.79
CA GLY A 95 -5.93 -4.91 9.84
C GLY A 95 -7.36 -4.70 10.32
N GLU A 96 -7.56 -4.11 11.50
CA GLU A 96 -8.89 -3.85 12.08
C GLU A 96 -9.43 -2.51 11.57
N LEU A 97 -9.74 -2.46 10.27
CA LEU A 97 -10.09 -1.22 9.59
C LEU A 97 -11.35 -0.56 10.19
N SER A 98 -12.36 -1.34 10.62
CA SER A 98 -13.58 -0.79 11.22
C SER A 98 -13.29 -0.01 12.51
N LEU A 99 -12.44 -0.54 13.39
CA LEU A 99 -12.01 0.14 14.62
C LEU A 99 -11.19 1.39 14.30
N ALA A 100 -10.39 1.35 13.22
CA ALA A 100 -9.67 2.53 12.76
C ALA A 100 -10.63 3.67 12.35
N ASP A 101 -11.68 3.37 11.58
CA ASP A 101 -12.68 4.37 11.16
C ASP A 101 -13.45 4.97 12.35
N GLU A 102 -13.76 4.17 13.38
CA GLU A 102 -14.36 4.67 14.63
C GLU A 102 -13.43 5.66 15.34
N CYS A 103 -12.15 5.33 15.46
CA CYS A 103 -11.15 6.20 16.09
C CYS A 103 -10.97 7.52 15.32
N TYR A 104 -10.83 7.46 13.98
CA TYR A 104 -10.75 8.67 13.18
C TYR A 104 -12.06 9.48 13.24
N SER A 105 -13.21 8.83 13.31
CA SER A 105 -14.50 9.51 13.48
C SER A 105 -14.57 10.26 14.81
N MET A 106 -14.07 9.66 15.89
CA MET A 106 -13.92 10.36 17.18
C MET A 106 -13.02 11.58 17.05
N SER A 107 -11.86 11.44 16.39
CA SER A 107 -10.96 12.58 16.15
C SER A 107 -11.64 13.73 15.38
N THR A 108 -12.40 13.43 14.32
CA THR A 108 -13.15 14.47 13.57
C THR A 108 -14.28 15.10 14.39
N ALA A 109 -14.87 14.38 15.34
CA ALA A 109 -15.91 14.91 16.21
C ALA A 109 -15.33 15.84 17.28
N LEU A 110 -14.15 15.52 17.80
CA LEU A 110 -13.40 16.34 18.77
C LEU A 110 -12.78 17.57 18.11
N ALA A 111 -12.30 17.46 16.87
CA ALA A 111 -11.60 18.50 16.13
C ALA A 111 -12.18 18.74 14.71
N PRO A 112 -13.44 19.21 14.60
CA PRO A 112 -14.13 19.31 13.31
C PRO A 112 -13.57 20.38 12.37
N ASN A 113 -12.73 21.28 12.87
CA ASN A 113 -12.09 22.37 12.13
C ASN A 113 -10.63 22.07 11.74
N ILE A 114 -10.13 20.86 11.98
CA ILE A 114 -8.77 20.45 11.63
C ILE A 114 -8.81 19.60 10.36
N ALA A 115 -8.22 20.10 9.27
CA ALA A 115 -8.17 19.39 7.98
C ALA A 115 -7.53 18.00 8.10
N PHE A 116 -6.46 17.88 8.88
CA PHE A 116 -5.74 16.63 9.09
C PHE A 116 -6.61 15.50 9.65
N ALA A 117 -7.50 15.77 10.61
CA ALA A 117 -8.40 14.74 11.15
C ALA A 117 -9.35 14.15 10.09
N TRP A 118 -9.90 15.02 9.24
CA TRP A 118 -10.74 14.61 8.11
C TRP A 118 -9.93 13.82 7.07
N PHE A 119 -8.73 14.29 6.73
CA PHE A 119 -7.83 13.61 5.82
C PHE A 119 -7.52 12.18 6.28
N GLN A 120 -7.26 11.97 7.56
CA GLN A 120 -6.91 10.67 8.12
C GLN A 120 -8.10 9.70 8.12
N ARG A 121 -9.31 10.19 8.42
CA ARG A 121 -10.52 9.36 8.25
C ARG A 121 -10.75 9.02 6.78
N GLY A 122 -10.58 9.99 5.88
CA GLY A 122 -10.69 9.79 4.44
C GLY A 122 -9.75 8.70 3.95
N ARG A 123 -8.48 8.70 4.41
CA ARG A 123 -7.51 7.64 4.11
C ARG A 123 -7.96 6.28 4.63
N GLY A 124 -8.36 6.18 5.90
CA GLY A 124 -8.85 4.93 6.47
C GLY A 124 -10.05 4.35 5.70
N ARG A 125 -10.99 5.20 5.27
CA ARG A 125 -12.13 4.79 4.43
C ARG A 125 -11.72 4.42 3.01
N MET A 126 -10.71 5.08 2.45
CA MET A 126 -10.13 4.71 1.16
C MET A 126 -9.50 3.32 1.21
N ASP A 127 -8.78 2.98 2.29
CA ASP A 127 -8.19 1.66 2.52
C ASP A 127 -9.26 0.55 2.66
N GLN A 128 -10.45 0.91 3.15
CA GLN A 128 -11.64 0.04 3.18
C GLN A 128 -12.37 -0.05 1.83
N GLY A 129 -11.96 0.70 0.81
CA GLY A 129 -12.65 0.79 -0.48
C GLY A 129 -13.93 1.63 -0.46
N ARG A 130 -14.20 2.37 0.62
CA ARG A 130 -15.36 3.28 0.76
C ARG A 130 -15.07 4.63 0.12
N TYR A 131 -14.79 4.62 -1.18
CA TYR A 131 -14.30 5.80 -1.92
C TYR A 131 -15.26 6.99 -1.90
N ALA A 132 -16.58 6.77 -1.93
CA ALA A 132 -17.55 7.87 -1.90
C ALA A 132 -17.53 8.62 -0.55
N GLU A 133 -17.39 7.89 0.56
CA GLU A 133 -17.33 8.48 1.90
C GLU A 133 -15.98 9.14 2.16
N ALA A 134 -14.89 8.49 1.72
CA ALA A 134 -13.56 9.07 1.73
C ALA A 134 -13.50 10.38 0.93
N SER A 135 -14.18 10.43 -0.22
CA SER A 135 -14.28 11.66 -1.01
C SER A 135 -14.91 12.81 -0.23
N ASN A 136 -15.96 12.58 0.55
CA ASN A 136 -16.58 13.63 1.36
C ASN A 136 -15.63 14.15 2.45
N ASP A 137 -14.85 13.24 3.06
CA ASP A 137 -13.86 13.62 4.07
C ASP A 137 -12.71 14.43 3.46
N PHE A 138 -12.23 14.04 2.28
CA PHE A 138 -11.20 14.82 1.58
C PHE A 138 -11.72 16.18 1.11
N THR A 139 -12.97 16.28 0.62
CA THR A 139 -13.59 17.57 0.33
C THR A 139 -13.54 18.47 1.57
N ARG A 140 -13.89 17.94 2.75
CA ARG A 140 -13.85 18.70 3.99
C ARG A 140 -12.43 19.12 4.39
N ALA A 141 -11.44 18.25 4.22
CA ALA A 141 -10.03 18.59 4.45
C ALA A 141 -9.56 19.72 3.53
N CYS A 142 -9.90 19.66 2.24
CA CYS A 142 -9.59 20.68 1.24
C CYS A 142 -10.25 22.03 1.54
N GLU A 143 -11.51 22.04 2.02
CA GLU A 143 -12.19 23.26 2.46
C GLU A 143 -11.50 23.93 3.67
N LEU A 144 -11.05 23.12 4.62
CA LEU A 144 -10.41 23.60 5.85
C LEU A 144 -8.98 24.08 5.62
N GLN A 145 -8.25 23.42 4.72
CA GLN A 145 -6.87 23.76 4.38
C GLN A 145 -6.66 23.62 2.86
N PRO A 146 -6.96 24.67 2.07
CA PRO A 146 -6.82 24.64 0.62
C PRO A 146 -5.40 24.33 0.12
N SER A 147 -4.37 24.68 0.89
CA SER A 147 -2.97 24.37 0.56
C SER A 147 -2.58 22.90 0.78
N PHE A 148 -3.47 22.07 1.34
CA PHE A 148 -3.17 20.67 1.63
C PHE A 148 -3.28 19.79 0.37
N MET A 149 -2.22 19.81 -0.43
CA MET A 149 -2.19 19.15 -1.75
C MET A 149 -2.46 17.64 -1.70
N GLU A 150 -2.03 16.96 -0.64
CA GLU A 150 -2.27 15.51 -0.46
C GLU A 150 -3.77 15.18 -0.33
N ALA A 151 -4.56 16.04 0.32
CA ALA A 151 -6.01 15.88 0.41
C ALA A 151 -6.69 16.00 -0.96
N TRP A 152 -6.26 16.97 -1.79
CA TRP A 152 -6.76 17.13 -3.16
C TRP A 152 -6.44 15.94 -4.05
N LEU A 153 -5.22 15.39 -3.94
CA LEU A 153 -4.81 14.22 -4.71
C LEU A 153 -5.64 12.98 -4.35
N ASN A 154 -5.83 12.73 -3.05
CA ASN A 154 -6.64 11.61 -2.59
C ASN A 154 -8.14 11.79 -2.88
N HIS A 155 -8.64 13.03 -2.86
CA HIS A 155 -9.99 13.36 -3.33
C HIS A 155 -10.17 12.94 -4.80
N ALA A 156 -9.25 13.36 -5.67
CA ALA A 156 -9.30 13.03 -7.09
C ALA A 156 -9.18 11.51 -7.34
N ILE A 157 -8.34 10.81 -6.58
CA ILE A 157 -8.25 9.34 -6.64
C ILE A 157 -9.60 8.70 -6.29
N CYS A 158 -10.27 9.14 -5.23
CA CYS A 158 -11.59 8.64 -4.84
C CYS A 158 -12.66 8.89 -5.92
N LEU A 159 -12.64 10.07 -6.54
CA LEU A 159 -13.54 10.41 -7.65
C LEU A 159 -13.29 9.51 -8.87
N ARG A 160 -12.03 9.25 -9.23
CA ARG A 160 -11.68 8.30 -10.31
C ARG A 160 -12.14 6.87 -9.98
N LYS A 161 -11.98 6.42 -8.74
CA LYS A 161 -12.43 5.09 -8.29
C LYS A 161 -13.95 4.93 -8.29
N THR A 162 -14.68 6.04 -8.22
CA THR A 162 -16.15 6.09 -8.36
C THR A 162 -16.60 6.46 -9.78
N ASN A 163 -15.70 6.39 -10.78
CA ASN A 163 -15.94 6.68 -12.19
C ASN A 163 -16.38 8.12 -12.48
N ARG A 164 -16.14 9.05 -11.55
CA ARG A 164 -16.41 10.50 -11.67
C ARG A 164 -15.20 11.23 -12.23
N HIS A 165 -14.79 10.88 -13.46
CA HIS A 165 -13.56 11.38 -14.07
C HIS A 165 -13.57 12.89 -14.34
N SER A 166 -14.71 13.45 -14.77
CA SER A 166 -14.85 14.89 -14.98
C SER A 166 -14.67 15.70 -13.69
N ASP A 167 -15.20 15.19 -12.57
CA ASP A 167 -15.04 15.85 -11.27
C ASP A 167 -13.60 15.76 -10.77
N ALA A 168 -12.93 14.62 -11.00
CA ALA A 168 -11.52 14.46 -10.64
C ALA A 168 -10.63 15.44 -11.41
N GLU A 169 -10.89 15.66 -12.70
CA GLU A 169 -10.20 16.66 -13.51
C GLU A 169 -10.40 18.08 -12.97
N LEU A 170 -11.64 18.44 -12.63
CA LEU A 170 -11.98 19.74 -12.07
C LEU A 170 -11.23 20.00 -10.76
N VAL A 171 -11.27 19.03 -9.85
CA VAL A 171 -10.60 19.08 -8.55
C VAL A 171 -9.09 19.26 -8.69
N LEU A 172 -8.46 18.48 -9.58
CA LEU A 172 -7.02 18.59 -9.82
C LEU A 172 -6.64 19.92 -10.47
N THR A 173 -7.44 20.39 -11.43
CA THR A 173 -7.21 21.69 -12.07
C THR A 173 -7.27 22.82 -11.06
N HIS A 174 -8.31 22.81 -10.21
CA HIS A 174 -8.43 23.79 -9.14
C HIS A 174 -7.23 23.75 -8.19
N ALA A 175 -6.84 22.57 -7.70
CA ALA A 175 -5.74 22.42 -6.77
C ALA A 175 -4.38 22.89 -7.33
N ILE A 176 -4.13 22.64 -8.62
CA ILE A 176 -2.91 23.08 -9.34
C ILE A 176 -2.87 24.60 -9.51
N GLU A 177 -4.01 25.26 -9.59
CA GLU A 177 -4.14 26.71 -9.81
C GLU A 177 -4.22 27.51 -8.50
N LEU A 178 -4.23 26.85 -7.34
CA LEU A 178 -4.30 27.52 -6.04
C LEU A 178 -3.04 28.37 -5.78
N PRO A 179 -3.17 29.69 -5.54
CA PRO A 179 -2.01 30.59 -5.37
C PRO A 179 -1.08 30.23 -4.21
N ASP A 180 -1.64 29.62 -3.16
CA ASP A 180 -0.89 29.28 -1.94
C ASP A 180 -0.20 27.91 -2.02
N VAL A 181 -0.42 27.13 -3.08
CA VAL A 181 0.26 25.85 -3.32
C VAL A 181 1.56 26.12 -4.08
N ARG A 182 2.68 26.05 -3.37
CA ARG A 182 4.02 26.34 -3.95
C ARG A 182 4.63 25.17 -4.70
N GLU A 183 4.36 23.96 -4.22
CA GLU A 183 4.92 22.73 -4.76
C GLU A 183 3.78 21.78 -5.14
N ILE A 184 3.76 21.39 -6.41
CA ILE A 184 2.74 20.52 -6.96
C ILE A 184 3.41 19.17 -7.23
N PRO A 185 3.03 18.10 -6.50
CA PRO A 185 3.53 16.76 -6.77
C PRO A 185 3.28 16.38 -8.22
N VAL A 186 4.31 15.85 -8.90
CA VAL A 186 4.25 15.52 -10.33
C VAL A 186 3.10 14.56 -10.64
N ARG A 187 2.74 13.68 -9.69
CA ARG A 187 1.58 12.79 -9.81
C ARG A 187 0.24 13.51 -10.03
N ALA A 188 0.09 14.78 -9.64
CA ALA A 188 -1.11 15.56 -9.92
C ALA A 188 -1.41 15.61 -11.43
N TYR A 189 -0.38 15.84 -12.24
CA TYR A 189 -0.49 15.90 -13.69
C TYR A 189 -0.77 14.53 -14.30
N PHE A 190 -0.16 13.45 -13.80
CA PHE A 190 -0.51 12.09 -14.23
C PHE A 190 -1.97 11.73 -13.91
N LEU A 191 -2.45 12.08 -12.71
CA LEU A 191 -3.85 11.85 -12.32
C LEU A 191 -4.83 12.67 -13.17
N ARG A 192 -4.47 13.91 -13.52
CA ARG A 192 -5.32 14.77 -14.36
C ARG A 192 -5.31 14.29 -15.81
N SER A 193 -4.13 13.92 -16.33
CA SER A 193 -3.98 13.27 -17.63
C SER A 193 -4.89 12.04 -17.76
N ASP A 194 -4.84 11.13 -16.78
CA ASP A 194 -5.68 9.93 -16.80
C ASP A 194 -7.18 10.26 -16.75
N SER A 195 -7.55 11.33 -16.05
CA SER A 195 -8.95 11.78 -15.95
C SER A 195 -9.43 12.38 -17.28
N ARG A 196 -8.62 13.25 -17.90
CA ARG A 196 -8.85 13.83 -19.23
C ARG A 196 -8.99 12.79 -20.32
N ALA A 197 -8.12 11.78 -20.32
CA ALA A 197 -8.21 10.67 -21.27
C ALA A 197 -9.54 9.90 -21.15
N LYS A 198 -10.09 9.80 -19.93
CA LYS A 198 -11.39 9.14 -19.68
C LYS A 198 -12.59 10.01 -20.02
N THR A 199 -12.44 11.34 -20.03
CA THR A 199 -13.49 12.29 -20.43
C THR A 199 -13.44 12.63 -21.93
N GLY A 200 -12.44 12.14 -22.66
CA GLY A 200 -12.28 12.32 -24.11
C GLY A 200 -11.39 13.51 -24.50
N ASP A 201 -10.81 14.21 -23.54
CA ASP A 201 -9.80 15.26 -23.79
C ASP A 201 -8.41 14.62 -23.99
N GLU A 202 -8.23 13.99 -25.15
CA GLU A 202 -6.97 13.32 -25.50
C GLU A 202 -5.79 14.30 -25.61
N GLN A 203 -6.04 15.54 -26.09
CA GLN A 203 -4.99 16.55 -26.24
C GLN A 203 -4.51 17.08 -24.89
N GLY A 204 -5.44 17.42 -23.99
CA GLY A 204 -5.08 17.85 -22.64
C GLY A 204 -4.44 16.74 -21.81
N ALA A 205 -4.86 15.48 -22.01
CA ALA A 205 -4.22 14.33 -21.40
C ALA A 205 -2.76 14.18 -21.84
N LEU A 206 -2.50 14.26 -23.15
CA LEU A 206 -1.15 14.19 -23.69
C LEU A 206 -0.27 15.33 -23.16
N ALA A 207 -0.78 16.57 -23.15
CA ALA A 207 -0.07 17.73 -22.66
C ALA A 207 0.33 17.59 -21.17
N ASP A 208 -0.60 17.17 -20.31
CA ASP A 208 -0.30 16.93 -18.90
C ASP A 208 0.76 15.85 -18.71
N ARG A 209 0.67 14.77 -19.49
CA ARG A 209 1.61 13.66 -19.42
C ARG A 209 3.01 14.05 -19.87
N GLU A 210 3.14 14.78 -20.97
CA GLU A 210 4.43 15.29 -21.46
C GLU A 210 5.05 16.26 -20.44
N TYR A 211 4.23 17.16 -19.89
CA TYR A 211 4.68 18.06 -18.83
C TYR A 211 5.17 17.29 -17.59
N ALA A 212 4.39 16.31 -17.11
CA ALA A 212 4.75 15.47 -15.98
C ALA A 212 6.08 14.70 -16.20
N LEU A 213 6.29 14.17 -17.41
CA LEU A 213 7.52 13.46 -17.77
C LEU A 213 8.74 14.40 -17.90
N SER A 214 8.51 15.68 -18.20
CA SER A 214 9.57 16.70 -18.24
C SER A 214 10.09 17.11 -16.86
N ILE A 215 9.32 16.87 -15.79
CA ILE A 215 9.68 17.23 -14.42
C ILE A 215 10.28 16.03 -13.69
N THR A 216 11.41 16.23 -13.03
CA THR A 216 12.00 15.22 -12.13
C THR A 216 11.18 15.17 -10.83
N PRO A 217 10.58 14.02 -10.47
CA PRO A 217 9.87 13.89 -9.20
C PRO A 217 10.79 14.03 -7.98
N THR A 218 10.24 14.57 -6.90
CA THR A 218 10.94 14.70 -5.60
C THR A 218 10.31 13.82 -4.51
N ASP A 219 9.13 13.24 -4.75
CA ASP A 219 8.41 12.38 -3.82
C ASP A 219 8.20 10.95 -4.37
N GLU A 220 8.06 10.00 -3.44
CA GLU A 220 7.85 8.57 -3.73
C GLU A 220 6.67 8.33 -4.68
N HIS A 221 5.50 8.90 -4.37
CA HIS A 221 4.27 8.63 -5.12
C HIS A 221 4.34 9.18 -6.55
N SER A 222 5.05 10.29 -6.76
CA SER A 222 5.31 10.83 -8.10
C SER A 222 6.30 9.98 -8.90
N TRP A 223 7.33 9.41 -8.27
CA TRP A 223 8.16 8.41 -8.92
C TRP A 223 7.38 7.15 -9.31
N ILE A 224 6.49 6.66 -8.44
CA ILE A 224 5.58 5.55 -8.75
C ILE A 224 4.66 5.91 -9.92
N ALA A 225 4.04 7.09 -9.90
CA ALA A 225 3.15 7.54 -10.97
C ALA A 225 3.88 7.64 -12.32
N ARG A 226 5.11 8.18 -12.32
CA ARG A 226 5.98 8.23 -13.49
C ARG A 226 6.35 6.83 -13.99
N GLY A 227 6.71 5.93 -13.10
CA GLY A 227 7.01 4.53 -13.42
C GLY A 227 5.81 3.84 -14.08
N ASN A 228 4.61 3.98 -13.50
CA ASN A 228 3.36 3.42 -14.03
C ASN A 228 3.04 3.96 -15.43
N ALA A 229 3.28 5.25 -15.66
CA ALA A 229 3.14 5.84 -16.98
C ALA A 229 4.10 5.17 -17.98
N LEU A 230 5.34 4.90 -17.60
CA LEU A 230 6.37 4.41 -18.50
C LEU A 230 6.32 2.91 -18.80
N VAL A 231 5.65 2.08 -17.99
CA VAL A 231 5.70 0.60 -18.09
C VAL A 231 5.57 0.10 -19.54
N ALA A 232 4.52 0.51 -20.25
CA ALA A 232 4.24 0.04 -21.62
C ALA A 232 5.11 0.70 -22.71
N GLN A 233 5.80 1.80 -22.39
CA GLN A 233 6.60 2.58 -23.35
C GLN A 233 8.09 2.26 -23.24
N ASP A 234 8.58 2.23 -22.01
CA ASP A 234 9.97 1.93 -21.65
C ASP A 234 10.00 1.30 -20.26
N ALA A 235 9.91 -0.03 -20.24
CA ALA A 235 9.95 -0.83 -19.03
C ALA A 235 11.25 -0.64 -18.23
N LYS A 236 12.39 -0.31 -18.87
CA LYS A 236 13.65 -0.05 -18.14
C LYS A 236 13.58 1.29 -17.41
N ALA A 237 13.07 2.32 -18.08
CA ALA A 237 12.85 3.62 -17.44
C ALA A 237 11.80 3.52 -16.33
N ALA A 238 10.75 2.70 -16.51
CA ALA A 238 9.76 2.42 -15.47
C ALA A 238 10.40 1.78 -14.23
N LEU A 239 11.23 0.74 -14.41
CA LEU A 239 11.97 0.11 -13.31
C LEU A 239 12.86 1.11 -12.58
N ALA A 240 13.58 1.97 -13.30
CA ALA A 240 14.40 3.01 -12.70
C ALA A 240 13.57 3.99 -11.85
N CYS A 241 12.35 4.34 -12.29
CA CYS A 241 11.44 5.16 -11.49
C CYS A 241 11.01 4.46 -10.20
N PHE A 242 10.68 3.16 -10.25
CA PHE A 242 10.36 2.41 -9.04
C PHE A 242 11.56 2.25 -8.11
N ASP A 243 12.77 2.14 -8.64
CA ASP A 243 14.00 2.13 -7.85
C ASP A 243 14.25 3.48 -7.18
N GLN A 244 13.98 4.62 -7.86
CA GLN A 244 14.00 5.94 -7.23
C GLN A 244 12.95 6.06 -6.11
N ALA A 245 11.73 5.55 -6.33
CA ALA A 245 10.72 5.49 -5.28
C ALA A 245 11.18 4.65 -4.07
N LEU A 246 11.85 3.52 -4.30
CA LEU A 246 12.40 2.66 -3.25
C LEU A 246 13.62 3.26 -2.54
N GLN A 247 14.38 4.13 -3.20
CA GLN A 247 15.44 4.91 -2.55
C GLN A 247 14.85 5.94 -1.59
N LEU A 248 13.76 6.60 -1.96
CA LEU A 248 13.02 7.50 -1.08
C LEU A 248 12.19 6.75 -0.03
N ASN A 249 11.74 5.54 -0.32
CA ASN A 249 10.99 4.72 0.62
C ASN A 249 11.35 3.23 0.46
N PRO A 250 12.33 2.73 1.22
CA PRO A 250 12.68 1.31 1.22
C PRO A 250 11.54 0.38 1.65
N HIS A 251 10.47 0.91 2.24
CA HIS A 251 9.29 0.18 2.70
C HIS A 251 8.07 0.34 1.79
N SER A 252 8.21 1.02 0.64
CA SER A 252 7.13 1.18 -0.33
C SER A 252 6.71 -0.17 -0.92
N THR A 253 5.57 -0.66 -0.46
CA THR A 253 5.03 -1.93 -0.94
C THR A 253 4.61 -1.81 -2.40
N GLN A 254 4.02 -0.68 -2.80
CA GLN A 254 3.57 -0.44 -4.17
C GLN A 254 4.76 -0.34 -5.14
N ALA A 255 5.81 0.42 -4.80
CA ALA A 255 6.98 0.52 -5.67
C ALA A 255 7.70 -0.84 -5.80
N ALA A 256 7.85 -1.59 -4.70
CA ALA A 256 8.45 -2.93 -4.72
C ALA A 256 7.65 -3.89 -5.61
N GLN A 257 6.32 -3.92 -5.48
CA GLN A 257 5.45 -4.75 -6.31
C GLN A 257 5.52 -4.37 -7.79
N ASN A 258 5.49 -3.07 -8.11
CA ASN A 258 5.58 -2.61 -9.49
C ASN A 258 6.95 -2.90 -10.12
N ALA A 259 8.03 -2.74 -9.36
CA ALA A 259 9.37 -3.11 -9.80
C ALA A 259 9.47 -4.62 -10.09
N LEU A 260 8.92 -5.46 -9.21
CA LEU A 260 8.86 -6.91 -9.42
C LEU A 260 8.02 -7.27 -10.65
N TYR A 261 6.85 -6.64 -10.83
CA TYR A 261 6.03 -6.83 -12.03
C TYR A 261 6.83 -6.52 -13.29
N VAL A 262 7.50 -5.36 -13.34
CA VAL A 262 8.30 -4.96 -14.51
C VAL A 262 9.45 -5.94 -14.77
N LEU A 263 10.15 -6.38 -13.73
CA LEU A 263 11.23 -7.36 -13.86
C LEU A 263 10.73 -8.70 -14.41
N ILE A 264 9.61 -9.19 -13.89
CA ILE A 264 9.08 -10.53 -14.17
C ILE A 264 8.35 -10.58 -15.51
N GLU A 265 7.44 -9.62 -15.76
CA GLU A 265 6.51 -9.68 -16.89
C GLU A 265 7.00 -8.87 -18.10
N GLU A 266 7.55 -7.67 -17.89
CA GLU A 266 7.93 -6.79 -19.01
C GLU A 266 9.37 -7.03 -19.49
N LEU A 267 10.31 -7.22 -18.56
CA LEU A 267 11.75 -7.35 -18.87
C LEU A 267 12.24 -8.79 -18.91
N GLN A 268 11.47 -9.75 -18.36
CA GLN A 268 11.85 -11.17 -18.23
C GLN A 268 13.21 -11.38 -17.53
N GLN A 269 13.55 -10.50 -16.59
CA GLN A 269 14.78 -10.54 -15.78
C GLN A 269 14.56 -11.31 -14.47
N LEU A 270 14.28 -12.62 -14.59
CA LEU A 270 13.96 -13.48 -13.45
C LEU A 270 15.10 -13.59 -12.42
N ASP A 271 16.36 -13.55 -12.87
CA ASP A 271 17.52 -13.57 -11.96
C ASP A 271 17.52 -12.37 -11.00
N VAL A 272 17.23 -11.18 -11.53
CA VAL A 272 17.18 -9.94 -10.74
C VAL A 272 15.97 -9.94 -9.81
N ALA A 273 14.80 -10.38 -10.31
CA ALA A 273 13.60 -10.54 -9.49
C ALA A 273 13.83 -11.52 -8.33
N LYS A 274 14.47 -12.67 -8.60
CA LYS A 274 14.85 -13.67 -7.59
C LYS A 274 15.71 -13.05 -6.50
N ILE A 275 16.75 -12.29 -6.85
CA ILE A 275 17.65 -11.66 -5.86
C ILE A 275 16.85 -10.70 -4.95
N ARG A 276 16.00 -9.83 -5.52
CA ARG A 276 15.17 -8.91 -4.72
C ARG A 276 14.21 -9.65 -3.80
N LEU A 277 13.55 -10.69 -4.31
CA LEU A 277 12.62 -11.51 -3.54
C LEU A 277 13.30 -12.31 -2.43
N LEU A 278 14.50 -12.85 -2.67
CA LEU A 278 15.29 -13.52 -1.63
C LEU A 278 15.66 -12.55 -0.50
N SER A 279 16.04 -11.32 -0.83
CA SER A 279 16.29 -10.27 0.17
C SER A 279 15.04 -9.95 1.00
N LEU A 280 13.87 -9.83 0.35
CA LEU A 280 12.59 -9.61 1.03
C LEU A 280 12.21 -10.78 1.94
N VAL A 281 12.33 -12.01 1.46
CA VAL A 281 12.03 -13.21 2.26
C VAL A 281 13.01 -13.38 3.43
N HIS A 282 14.27 -13.00 3.26
CA HIS A 282 15.27 -13.04 4.33
C HIS A 282 14.97 -12.02 5.43
N THR A 283 14.67 -10.78 5.05
CA THR A 283 14.37 -9.68 5.99
C THR A 283 12.97 -9.78 6.59
N ARG A 284 12.01 -10.36 5.86
CA ARG A 284 10.63 -10.55 6.25
C ARG A 284 10.19 -12.00 6.02
N PRO A 285 10.61 -12.95 6.89
CA PRO A 285 10.32 -14.37 6.68
C PRO A 285 8.84 -14.75 6.66
N ARG A 286 7.96 -13.89 7.17
CA ARG A 286 6.50 -14.08 7.18
C ARG A 286 5.78 -13.31 6.06
N ASP A 287 6.51 -12.68 5.13
CA ASP A 287 5.91 -12.03 3.96
C ASP A 287 5.39 -13.09 2.97
N ALA A 288 4.10 -13.38 3.08
CA ALA A 288 3.42 -14.37 2.26
C ALA A 288 3.40 -13.99 0.77
N MET A 289 3.34 -12.69 0.44
CA MET A 289 3.33 -12.24 -0.96
C MET A 289 4.70 -12.41 -1.60
N ALA A 290 5.78 -12.06 -0.89
CA ALA A 290 7.15 -12.28 -1.37
C ALA A 290 7.43 -13.77 -1.59
N ARG A 291 7.01 -14.65 -0.66
CA ARG A 291 7.15 -16.11 -0.82
C ARG A 291 6.34 -16.65 -1.99
N ALA A 292 5.09 -16.21 -2.15
CA ALA A 292 4.24 -16.60 -3.28
C ALA A 292 4.89 -16.24 -4.61
N THR A 293 5.36 -14.99 -4.73
CA THR A 293 6.01 -14.48 -5.95
C THR A 293 7.33 -15.20 -6.21
N LEU A 294 8.16 -15.41 -5.17
CA LEU A 294 9.43 -16.14 -5.30
C LEU A 294 9.22 -17.59 -5.75
N SER A 295 8.18 -18.26 -5.25
CA SER A 295 7.87 -19.64 -5.66
C SER A 295 7.60 -19.74 -7.16
N VAL A 296 6.84 -18.79 -7.72
CA VAL A 296 6.54 -18.72 -9.16
C VAL A 296 7.80 -18.40 -9.96
N VAL A 297 8.61 -17.42 -9.53
CA VAL A 297 9.86 -17.06 -10.20
C VAL A 297 10.83 -18.25 -10.24
N LEU A 298 11.04 -18.93 -9.12
CA LEU A 298 11.90 -20.12 -9.06
C LEU A 298 11.37 -21.25 -9.95
N ALA A 299 10.05 -21.47 -9.97
CA ALA A 299 9.45 -22.46 -10.85
C ALA A 299 9.64 -22.13 -12.34
N ARG A 300 9.46 -20.86 -12.75
CA ARG A 300 9.72 -20.38 -14.12
C ARG A 300 11.20 -20.54 -14.51
N MET A 301 12.12 -20.41 -13.56
CA MET A 301 13.57 -20.65 -13.75
C MET A 301 13.95 -22.14 -13.77
N GLY A 302 13.02 -23.06 -13.50
CA GLY A 302 13.29 -24.49 -13.40
C GLY A 302 13.91 -24.92 -12.06
N GLU A 303 14.02 -24.02 -11.09
CA GLU A 303 14.54 -24.27 -9.74
C GLU A 303 13.46 -24.88 -8.84
N ARG A 304 13.07 -26.12 -9.15
CA ARG A 304 11.96 -26.81 -8.50
C ARG A 304 12.07 -26.87 -6.98
N ASP A 305 13.22 -27.29 -6.44
CA ASP A 305 13.34 -27.54 -5.00
C ASP A 305 13.17 -26.24 -4.20
N GLY A 306 13.74 -25.14 -4.68
CA GLY A 306 13.54 -23.82 -4.10
C GLY A 306 12.09 -23.36 -4.22
N ALA A 307 11.43 -23.59 -5.36
CA ALA A 307 10.01 -23.26 -5.53
C ALA A 307 9.13 -23.99 -4.50
N LEU A 308 9.36 -25.29 -4.30
CA LEU A 308 8.63 -26.12 -3.34
C LEU A 308 8.86 -25.67 -1.90
N GLU A 309 10.10 -25.33 -1.54
CA GLU A 309 10.41 -24.78 -0.21
C GLU A 309 9.58 -23.52 0.07
N GLN A 310 9.48 -22.61 -0.92
CA GLN A 310 8.69 -21.39 -0.77
C GLN A 310 7.18 -21.67 -0.71
N VAL A 311 6.67 -22.63 -1.48
CA VAL A 311 5.27 -23.07 -1.40
C VAL A 311 4.95 -23.62 -0.02
N ASP A 312 5.78 -24.51 0.51
CA ASP A 312 5.55 -25.15 1.81
C ASP A 312 5.62 -24.11 2.95
N ALA A 313 6.61 -23.22 2.89
CA ALA A 313 6.71 -22.11 3.82
C ALA A 313 5.49 -21.18 3.76
N LEU A 314 5.01 -20.85 2.56
CA LEU A 314 3.81 -20.02 2.36
C LEU A 314 2.56 -20.68 2.95
N LEU A 315 2.33 -21.96 2.68
CA LEU A 315 1.15 -22.68 3.16
C LEU A 315 1.10 -22.74 4.70
N SER A 316 2.26 -22.74 5.36
CA SER A 316 2.34 -22.65 6.84
C SER A 316 1.83 -21.31 7.40
N LEU A 317 1.78 -20.25 6.58
CA LEU A 317 1.36 -18.90 6.96
C LEU A 317 -0.14 -18.65 6.81
N LYS A 318 -0.93 -19.66 6.40
CA LYS A 318 -2.37 -19.53 6.09
C LYS A 318 -2.61 -18.45 5.00
N PRO A 319 -2.16 -18.71 3.77
CA PRO A 319 -2.20 -17.73 2.70
C PRO A 319 -3.63 -17.36 2.29
N THR A 320 -3.79 -16.17 1.71
CA THR A 320 -5.03 -15.76 1.06
C THR A 320 -5.34 -16.65 -0.17
N PRO A 321 -6.57 -16.63 -0.70
CA PRO A 321 -6.91 -17.38 -1.92
C PRO A 321 -5.98 -17.03 -3.10
N ARG A 322 -5.64 -15.75 -3.30
CA ARG A 322 -4.69 -15.31 -4.33
C ARG A 322 -3.28 -15.86 -4.15
N GLN A 323 -2.78 -15.87 -2.92
CA GLN A 323 -1.46 -16.42 -2.61
C GLN A 323 -1.45 -17.95 -2.78
N THR A 324 -2.56 -18.61 -2.45
CA THR A 324 -2.75 -20.05 -2.69
C THR A 324 -2.79 -20.35 -4.19
N TYR A 325 -3.44 -19.50 -4.97
CA TYR A 325 -3.43 -19.57 -6.43
C TYR A 325 -2.01 -19.44 -7.00
N GLN A 326 -1.21 -18.48 -6.53
CA GLN A 326 0.19 -18.34 -6.96
C GLN A 326 1.05 -19.56 -6.60
N ALA A 327 0.88 -20.13 -5.39
CA ALA A 327 1.54 -21.39 -5.04
C ALA A 327 1.14 -22.52 -6.00
N ALA A 328 -0.14 -22.56 -6.39
CA ALA A 328 -0.62 -23.52 -7.36
C ALA A 328 -0.04 -23.28 -8.76
N SER A 329 0.17 -22.02 -9.17
CA SER A 329 0.86 -21.67 -10.43
C SER A 329 2.29 -22.22 -10.42
N ALA A 330 3.04 -22.04 -9.33
CA ALA A 330 4.39 -22.58 -9.19
C ALA A 330 4.40 -24.11 -9.33
N LEU A 331 3.48 -24.81 -8.65
CA LEU A 331 3.32 -26.26 -8.75
C LEU A 331 2.82 -26.73 -10.13
N ALA A 332 2.02 -25.94 -10.83
CA ALA A 332 1.58 -26.25 -12.18
C ALA A 332 2.75 -26.22 -13.17
N ILE A 333 3.68 -25.27 -13.01
CA ILE A 333 4.90 -25.18 -13.81
C ILE A 333 5.78 -26.41 -13.56
N THR A 334 6.11 -26.73 -12.30
CA THR A 334 6.95 -27.90 -11.98
C THR A 334 6.23 -29.23 -12.28
N GLY A 335 4.90 -29.22 -12.19
CA GLY A 335 4.00 -30.34 -12.51
C GLY A 335 4.03 -30.80 -13.96
N ARG A 336 4.59 -30.02 -14.88
CA ARG A 336 4.85 -30.46 -16.27
C ARG A 336 5.75 -31.69 -16.33
N SER A 337 6.67 -31.83 -15.36
CA SER A 337 7.63 -32.93 -15.29
C SER A 337 7.42 -33.84 -14.06
N HIS A 338 6.63 -33.39 -13.07
CA HIS A 338 6.48 -34.08 -11.79
C HIS A 338 5.00 -34.26 -11.42
N ARG A 339 4.52 -35.51 -11.53
CA ARG A 339 3.12 -35.85 -11.25
C ARG A 339 2.64 -35.45 -9.84
N SER A 340 3.50 -35.57 -8.82
CA SER A 340 3.17 -35.17 -7.45
C SER A 340 2.83 -33.68 -7.34
N ASP A 341 3.58 -32.84 -8.06
CA ASP A 341 3.42 -31.39 -8.01
C ASP A 341 2.15 -31.01 -8.77
N PHE A 342 1.88 -31.69 -9.89
CA PHE A 342 0.64 -31.55 -10.64
C PHE A 342 -0.60 -31.86 -9.77
N GLU A 343 -0.59 -32.96 -9.03
CA GLU A 343 -1.71 -33.35 -8.15
C GLU A 343 -1.90 -32.31 -7.03
N ARG A 344 -0.82 -31.80 -6.43
CA ARG A 344 -0.88 -30.71 -5.45
C ARG A 344 -1.40 -29.40 -6.06
N ALA A 345 -1.01 -29.08 -7.29
CA ALA A 345 -1.48 -27.89 -8.01
C ALA A 345 -3.01 -27.92 -8.17
N ILE A 346 -3.57 -29.05 -8.62
CA ILE A 346 -5.02 -29.22 -8.76
C ILE A 346 -5.74 -28.98 -7.42
N GLN A 347 -5.22 -29.53 -6.32
CA GLN A 347 -5.81 -29.34 -4.99
C GLN A 347 -5.79 -27.89 -4.52
N LEU A 348 -4.66 -27.18 -4.71
CA LEU A 348 -4.53 -25.78 -4.31
C LEU A 348 -5.40 -24.87 -5.18
N VAL A 349 -5.44 -25.07 -6.51
CA VAL A 349 -6.33 -24.30 -7.39
C VAL A 349 -7.80 -24.54 -7.00
N ALA A 350 -8.20 -25.78 -6.71
CA ALA A 350 -9.56 -26.08 -6.27
C ALA A 350 -9.95 -25.35 -4.98
N THR A 351 -9.00 -25.21 -4.07
CA THR A 351 -9.19 -24.47 -2.82
C THR A 351 -9.31 -22.97 -3.09
N ALA A 352 -8.41 -22.42 -3.91
CA ALA A 352 -8.43 -21.01 -4.29
C ALA A 352 -9.73 -20.62 -5.01
N PHE A 353 -10.17 -21.38 -6.01
CA PHE A 353 -11.40 -21.10 -6.76
C PHE A 353 -12.67 -21.23 -5.93
N ARG A 354 -12.68 -22.12 -4.93
CA ARG A 354 -13.83 -22.26 -4.03
C ARG A 354 -14.00 -21.03 -3.14
N LEU A 355 -12.89 -20.44 -2.71
CA LEU A 355 -12.88 -19.28 -1.81
C LEU A 355 -12.99 -17.96 -2.58
N GLU A 356 -12.40 -17.87 -3.77
CA GLU A 356 -12.45 -16.70 -4.66
C GLU A 356 -12.74 -17.15 -6.11
N PRO A 357 -14.02 -17.37 -6.46
CA PRO A 357 -14.44 -17.86 -7.79
C PRO A 357 -13.98 -16.99 -8.97
N GLU A 358 -13.70 -15.71 -8.76
CA GLU A 358 -13.23 -14.80 -9.82
C GLU A 358 -11.85 -15.18 -10.37
N LEU A 359 -11.05 -15.93 -9.60
CA LEU A 359 -9.73 -16.41 -10.02
C LEU A 359 -9.80 -17.38 -11.21
N VAL A 360 -10.97 -17.97 -11.48
CA VAL A 360 -11.16 -18.82 -12.67
C VAL A 360 -10.88 -18.04 -13.95
N SER A 361 -11.36 -16.79 -14.05
CA SER A 361 -11.16 -15.95 -15.24
C SER A 361 -9.70 -15.58 -15.45
N LEU A 362 -8.94 -15.43 -14.35
CA LEU A 362 -7.50 -15.20 -14.39
C LEU A 362 -6.77 -16.44 -14.93
N ALA A 363 -7.10 -17.62 -14.40
CA ALA A 363 -6.45 -18.88 -14.74
C ALA A 363 -6.56 -19.29 -16.22
N GLU A 364 -7.62 -18.84 -16.90
CA GLU A 364 -7.82 -19.10 -18.33
C GLU A 364 -6.77 -18.41 -19.21
N ARG A 365 -6.30 -17.24 -18.76
CA ARG A 365 -5.34 -16.41 -19.49
C ARG A 365 -3.92 -16.57 -18.95
N ASP A 366 -3.76 -17.15 -17.77
CA ASP A 366 -2.49 -17.36 -17.12
C ASP A 366 -1.64 -18.43 -17.86
N PRO A 367 -0.43 -18.07 -18.36
CA PRO A 367 0.47 -19.01 -19.01
C PRO A 367 1.03 -20.06 -18.05
N ASP A 368 1.15 -19.76 -16.76
CA ASP A 368 1.69 -20.68 -15.77
C ASP A 368 0.72 -21.85 -15.51
N MET A 369 -0.59 -21.59 -15.67
CA MET A 369 -1.65 -22.61 -15.56
C MET A 369 -1.82 -23.48 -16.80
N ALA A 370 -1.03 -23.26 -17.87
CA ALA A 370 -1.18 -24.01 -19.13
C ALA A 370 -1.09 -25.53 -18.95
N ALA A 371 -0.27 -26.00 -17.99
CA ALA A 371 -0.11 -27.43 -17.71
C ALA A 371 -1.42 -28.08 -17.21
N LEU A 372 -2.22 -27.34 -16.45
CA LEU A 372 -3.47 -27.86 -15.86
C LEU A 372 -4.63 -27.85 -16.87
N ARG A 373 -4.60 -26.94 -17.84
CA ARG A 373 -5.71 -26.71 -18.78
C ARG A 373 -6.04 -27.89 -19.69
N GLY A 374 -5.17 -28.88 -19.83
CA GLY A 374 -5.47 -30.11 -20.59
C GLY A 374 -6.11 -31.22 -19.75
N ASN A 375 -6.32 -31.01 -18.45
CA ASN A 375 -6.74 -32.06 -17.53
C ASN A 375 -8.27 -32.08 -17.34
N PRO A 376 -8.92 -33.27 -17.43
CA PRO A 376 -10.37 -33.40 -17.23
C PRO A 376 -10.86 -32.93 -15.85
N GLU A 377 -10.12 -33.21 -14.79
CA GLU A 377 -10.46 -32.78 -13.41
C GLU A 377 -10.42 -31.25 -13.30
N TYR A 378 -9.42 -30.61 -13.93
CA TYR A 378 -9.34 -29.16 -13.98
C TYR A 378 -10.56 -28.55 -14.69
N HIS A 379 -10.97 -29.11 -15.83
CA HIS A 379 -12.17 -28.67 -16.54
C HIS A 379 -13.45 -28.87 -15.74
N GLN A 380 -13.59 -30.02 -15.07
CA GLN A 380 -14.75 -30.31 -14.23
C GLN A 380 -14.85 -29.30 -13.08
N MET A 381 -13.72 -29.01 -12.43
CA MET A 381 -13.63 -28.01 -11.36
C MET A 381 -14.02 -26.61 -11.85
N VAL A 382 -13.45 -26.15 -12.97
CA VAL A 382 -13.80 -24.84 -13.56
C VAL A 382 -15.29 -24.77 -13.93
N GLY A 383 -15.84 -25.84 -14.52
CA GLY A 383 -17.26 -25.93 -14.85
C GLY A 383 -18.18 -25.86 -13.62
N ALA A 384 -17.80 -26.53 -12.54
CA ALA A 384 -18.55 -26.51 -11.29
C ALA A 384 -18.57 -25.11 -10.65
N VAL A 385 -17.41 -24.42 -10.61
CA VAL A 385 -17.32 -23.06 -10.06
C VAL A 385 -18.16 -22.07 -10.87
N ARG A 386 -18.12 -22.14 -12.20
CA ARG A 386 -18.96 -21.29 -13.07
C ARG A 386 -20.46 -21.53 -12.86
N THR A 387 -20.86 -22.79 -12.64
CA THR A 387 -22.26 -23.14 -12.37
C THR A 387 -22.74 -22.57 -11.03
N LEU A 388 -21.83 -22.39 -10.07
CA LEU A 388 -22.14 -21.74 -8.80
C LEU A 388 -22.21 -20.22 -8.93
N GLN A 389 -21.43 -19.61 -9.83
CA GLN A 389 -21.46 -18.16 -10.09
C GLN A 389 -22.66 -17.69 -10.91
N SER A 390 -23.27 -18.58 -11.70
CA SER A 390 -24.43 -18.25 -12.55
C SER A 390 -25.79 -18.41 -11.87
N LYS A 391 -25.80 -18.85 -10.60
CA LYS A 391 -26.98 -18.91 -9.72
C LYS A 391 -26.92 -17.78 -8.72
#